data_AF-A0A836RL38-F1
#
_entry.id   AF-A0A836RL38-F1
#
_cell.length_a   1.000
_cell.length_b   1.000
_cell.length_c   1.000
_cell.angle_alpha   90.00
_cell.angle_beta   90.00
_cell.angle_gamma   90.00
#
_symmetry.space_group_name_H-M   'P 1'
#
loop_
_entity.id
_entity.type
_entity.pdbx_description
1 polymer ?
#
loop_
_entity_poly.entity_id
_entity_poly.type
_entity_poly.pdbx_seq_one_letter_code
_entity_poly.pdbx_strand_id
1 'polypeptide(L)'
;MPDKSFARTVLRNNALKATRNCRMNSLLKSLRLPGANRRFRHRNWIAAVGLALFLPLAPPSVSTAEGGAPTEEAAEILDAAGVTGGLIVHVGCGDGRLTLALHDAVRSLVHGLETDEGLVRKAREHIQAAGLYGPVSVELWSGGRLPYAENLVNLAVVESPRRVTDAEVMRVLVPGGVALIRQNDGWKKLVKQRSGELGQWTHFLHGPDNNAVAHDRRVGPPRRLQWLAAPRFARSHEHLASVSVVVSAGGRLFAIVDEGPTESVLLPSKWRLVARDAFNGVLLWKRSIRRWESRLRG
;
A
#
# COMPACT_ATOMS: atom_id res chain seq x y z
N MET A 1 5.33 22.61 28.75
CA MET A 1 3.86 22.52 28.69
C MET A 1 3.42 22.93 27.29
N PRO A 2 2.82 22.05 26.46
CA PRO A 2 2.37 22.46 25.14
C PRO A 2 0.91 22.93 25.14
N ASP A 3 0.68 23.84 24.21
CA ASP A 3 -0.43 24.78 24.04
C ASP A 3 -1.78 24.11 23.67
N LYS A 4 -2.85 24.52 24.36
CA LYS A 4 -4.23 24.04 24.22
C LYS A 4 -5.00 24.69 23.05
N SER A 5 -4.38 25.61 22.29
CA SER A 5 -5.03 26.35 21.20
C SER A 5 -5.30 25.48 19.97
N PHE A 6 -4.41 24.54 19.62
CA PHE A 6 -4.51 23.75 18.39
C PHE A 6 -5.65 22.71 18.42
N ALA A 7 -5.95 22.16 19.60
CA ALA A 7 -6.99 21.14 19.77
C ALA A 7 -8.42 21.69 19.57
N ARG A 8 -8.65 23.00 19.78
CA ARG A 8 -9.98 23.61 19.65
C ARG A 8 -10.38 23.90 18.20
N THR A 9 -9.42 24.10 17.30
CA THR A 9 -9.69 24.43 15.89
C THR A 9 -10.09 23.18 15.08
N VAL A 10 -9.51 22.02 15.39
CA VAL A 10 -9.82 20.75 14.69
C VAL A 10 -11.24 20.24 15.03
N LEU A 11 -11.69 20.42 16.26
CA LEU A 11 -13.00 19.94 16.71
C LEU A 11 -14.17 20.76 16.13
N ARG A 12 -13.99 22.07 15.84
CA ARG A 12 -15.05 22.90 15.23
C ARG A 12 -15.29 22.59 13.75
N ASN A 13 -14.25 22.22 13.00
CA ASN A 13 -14.40 21.94 11.57
C ASN A 13 -15.08 20.60 11.27
N ASN A 14 -14.99 19.61 12.17
CA ASN A 14 -15.66 18.32 11.99
C ASN A 14 -17.16 18.38 12.28
N ALA A 15 -17.62 19.26 13.20
CA ALA A 15 -19.04 19.43 13.50
C ALA A 15 -19.83 20.08 12.35
N LEU A 16 -19.19 20.95 11.54
CA LEU A 16 -19.81 21.63 10.41
C LEU A 16 -19.93 20.75 9.15
N LYS A 17 -19.10 19.71 9.00
CA LYS A 17 -19.22 18.74 7.90
C LYS A 17 -20.34 17.70 8.13
N ALA A 18 -20.63 17.36 9.39
CA ALA A 18 -21.65 16.36 9.71
C ALA A 18 -23.09 16.85 9.48
N THR A 19 -23.35 18.15 9.61
CA THR A 19 -24.70 18.73 9.47
C THR A 19 -25.13 19.00 8.02
N ARG A 20 -24.20 19.08 7.06
CA ARG A 20 -24.53 19.30 5.64
C ARG A 20 -24.94 18.03 4.88
N ASN A 21 -24.54 16.84 5.34
CA ASN A 21 -24.84 15.58 4.65
C ASN A 21 -26.22 14.98 4.98
N CYS A 22 -26.97 15.56 5.93
CA CYS A 22 -28.26 15.01 6.37
C CYS A 22 -29.49 15.59 5.64
N ARG A 23 -29.31 16.44 4.61
CA ARG A 23 -30.44 17.14 3.93
C ARG A 23 -30.61 16.88 2.44
N MET A 24 -29.96 15.87 1.86
CA MET A 24 -29.97 15.70 0.40
C MET A 24 -30.26 14.27 -0.08
N ASN A 25 -31.21 13.58 0.57
CA ASN A 25 -31.77 12.33 0.06
C ASN A 25 -33.27 12.25 0.35
N SER A 26 -34.03 13.06 -0.39
CA SER A 26 -35.47 12.88 -0.57
C SER A 26 -35.85 13.72 -1.79
N LEU A 27 -35.91 13.11 -2.97
CA LEU A 27 -36.85 13.45 -4.05
C LEU A 27 -36.61 12.60 -5.31
N LEU A 28 -37.72 12.06 -5.82
CA LEU A 28 -37.99 11.69 -7.22
C LEU A 28 -37.62 10.26 -7.70
N LYS A 29 -38.55 9.34 -7.45
CA LYS A 29 -38.94 8.27 -8.38
C LYS A 29 -40.19 8.72 -9.16
N SER A 30 -40.19 8.56 -10.50
CA SER A 30 -41.29 7.99 -11.34
C SER A 30 -41.41 8.62 -12.73
N LEU A 31 -41.89 7.78 -13.67
CA LEU A 31 -42.44 8.01 -15.03
C LEU A 31 -41.42 7.97 -16.20
N ARG A 32 -41.31 6.85 -16.94
CA ARG A 32 -42.15 6.23 -18.01
C ARG A 32 -41.85 6.79 -19.42
N LEU A 33 -41.39 5.89 -20.31
CA LEU A 33 -41.33 5.99 -21.78
C LEU A 33 -42.71 5.72 -22.41
N PRO A 34 -43.03 6.22 -23.62
CA PRO A 34 -42.75 5.52 -24.91
C PRO A 34 -42.38 6.53 -26.04
N GLY A 35 -41.99 6.25 -27.29
CA GLY A 35 -41.87 5.09 -28.18
C GLY A 35 -41.92 5.59 -29.65
N ALA A 36 -41.30 4.85 -30.58
CA ALA A 36 -41.53 4.79 -32.05
C ALA A 36 -40.85 5.77 -33.06
N ASN A 37 -39.98 5.15 -33.88
CA ASN A 37 -39.87 5.16 -35.36
C ASN A 37 -39.86 6.48 -36.18
N ARG A 38 -38.83 6.66 -37.03
CA ARG A 38 -38.87 6.46 -38.52
C ARG A 38 -37.63 7.04 -39.26
N ARG A 39 -37.06 6.17 -40.13
CA ARG A 39 -36.61 6.38 -41.53
C ARG A 39 -35.55 7.43 -41.90
N PHE A 40 -34.40 6.91 -42.32
CA PHE A 40 -33.66 7.15 -43.58
C PHE A 40 -34.08 8.33 -44.47
N ARG A 41 -33.11 9.19 -44.80
CA ARG A 41 -33.00 9.83 -46.12
C ARG A 41 -31.56 10.27 -46.41
N HIS A 42 -30.99 9.66 -47.44
CA HIS A 42 -29.78 10.11 -48.14
C HIS A 42 -30.00 11.47 -48.79
N ARG A 43 -28.96 12.31 -48.82
CA ARG A 43 -28.78 13.27 -49.91
C ARG A 43 -27.29 13.57 -50.14
N ASN A 44 -26.79 13.02 -51.24
CA ASN A 44 -25.48 13.32 -51.83
C ASN A 44 -25.44 14.78 -52.27
N TRP A 45 -24.38 15.50 -51.92
CA TRP A 45 -23.92 16.68 -52.65
C TRP A 45 -22.45 16.49 -52.98
N ILE A 46 -22.19 16.32 -54.28
CA ILE A 46 -20.87 16.34 -54.90
C ILE A 46 -20.48 17.81 -55.06
N ALA A 47 -19.30 18.18 -54.57
CA ALA A 47 -18.54 19.31 -55.09
C ALA A 47 -17.05 18.97 -54.99
N ALA A 48 -16.36 19.08 -56.12
CA ALA A 48 -14.99 18.66 -56.32
C ALA A 48 -14.03 19.87 -56.32
N VAL A 49 -12.75 19.51 -56.21
CA VAL A 49 -11.55 20.23 -56.68
C VAL A 49 -10.85 21.18 -55.69
N GLY A 50 -9.57 20.89 -55.45
CA GLY A 50 -8.60 21.82 -54.85
C GLY A 50 -7.39 21.14 -54.19
N LEU A 51 -6.62 20.34 -54.93
CA LEU A 51 -5.37 19.75 -54.44
C LEU A 51 -4.26 20.82 -54.48
N ALA A 52 -3.85 21.32 -53.31
CA ALA A 52 -2.65 22.13 -53.14
C ALA A 52 -1.66 21.38 -52.24
N LEU A 53 -0.57 20.89 -52.82
CA LEU A 53 0.57 20.31 -52.10
C LEU A 53 1.32 21.43 -51.36
N PHE A 54 1.17 21.49 -50.04
CA PHE A 54 2.11 22.16 -49.14
C PHE A 54 2.99 21.09 -48.48
N LEU A 55 4.28 21.06 -48.85
CA LEU A 55 5.31 20.29 -48.16
C LEU A 55 5.73 21.08 -46.90
N PRO A 56 5.50 20.59 -45.66
CA PRO A 56 6.06 21.21 -44.48
C PRO A 56 7.47 20.65 -44.24
N LEU A 57 8.46 21.55 -44.29
CA LEU A 57 9.83 21.29 -43.84
C LEU A 57 9.80 21.22 -42.30
N ALA A 58 9.75 20.00 -41.75
CA ALA A 58 9.80 19.79 -40.31
C ALA A 58 11.24 20.00 -39.80
N PRO A 59 11.46 20.82 -38.75
CA PRO A 59 12.76 20.89 -38.10
C PRO A 59 13.09 19.55 -37.41
N PRO A 60 14.37 19.15 -37.33
CA PRO A 60 14.76 17.93 -36.66
C PRO A 60 14.36 18.01 -35.17
N SER A 61 13.46 17.13 -34.75
CA SER A 61 13.14 16.91 -33.35
C SER A 61 14.40 16.39 -32.66
N VAL A 62 15.01 17.24 -31.84
CA VAL A 62 16.00 16.82 -30.86
C VAL A 62 15.27 15.96 -29.85
N SER A 63 15.43 14.64 -29.96
CA SER A 63 14.94 13.67 -29.00
C SER A 63 15.80 13.77 -27.74
N THR A 64 15.37 14.58 -26.78
CA THR A 64 15.78 14.40 -25.39
C THR A 64 15.27 13.03 -24.96
N ALA A 65 16.17 12.14 -24.51
CA ALA A 65 15.80 10.89 -23.87
C ALA A 65 15.05 11.22 -22.57
N GLU A 66 13.72 11.36 -22.66
CA GLU A 66 12.85 11.36 -21.50
C GLU A 66 12.77 9.92 -20.99
N GLY A 67 13.23 9.70 -19.76
CA GLY A 67 12.87 8.49 -19.03
C GLY A 67 11.35 8.34 -19.03
N GLY A 68 10.87 7.10 -19.17
CA GLY A 68 9.44 6.78 -19.30
C GLY A 68 8.57 7.44 -18.23
N ALA A 69 7.26 7.53 -18.50
CA ALA A 69 6.34 8.11 -17.54
C ALA A 69 6.46 7.41 -16.17
N PRO A 70 6.37 8.11 -15.02
CA PRO A 70 6.56 7.50 -13.70
C PRO A 70 5.71 6.25 -13.43
N THR A 71 4.56 6.15 -14.09
CA THR A 71 3.67 4.98 -14.04
C THR A 71 4.24 3.75 -14.74
N GLU A 72 4.87 3.93 -15.91
CA GLU A 72 5.51 2.84 -16.66
C GLU A 72 6.73 2.34 -15.91
N GLU A 73 7.56 3.27 -15.43
CA GLU A 73 8.74 2.93 -14.61
C GLU A 73 8.34 2.19 -13.33
N ALA A 74 7.28 2.61 -12.63
CA ALA A 74 6.77 1.89 -11.47
C ALA A 74 6.34 0.46 -11.81
N ALA A 75 5.66 0.25 -12.95
CA ALA A 75 5.25 -1.08 -13.40
C ALA A 75 6.47 -1.96 -13.69
N GLU A 76 7.46 -1.44 -14.41
CA GLU A 76 8.71 -2.16 -14.71
C GLU A 76 9.47 -2.56 -13.44
N ILE A 77 9.58 -1.65 -12.47
CA ILE A 77 10.21 -1.91 -11.16
C ILE A 77 9.47 -3.03 -10.43
N LEU A 78 8.14 -2.99 -10.40
CA LEU A 78 7.32 -3.97 -9.68
C LEU A 78 7.37 -5.34 -10.35
N ASP A 79 7.32 -5.39 -11.67
CA ASP A 79 7.45 -6.63 -12.45
C ASP A 79 8.85 -7.24 -12.29
N ALA A 80 9.90 -6.44 -12.41
CA ALA A 80 11.27 -6.88 -12.17
C ALA A 80 11.48 -7.36 -10.73
N ALA A 81 10.83 -6.74 -9.75
CA ALA A 81 10.90 -7.15 -8.36
C ALA A 81 10.06 -8.41 -8.06
N GLY A 82 8.92 -8.59 -8.73
CA GLY A 82 7.93 -9.63 -8.42
C GLY A 82 7.19 -9.37 -7.10
N VAL A 83 7.07 -8.10 -6.69
CA VAL A 83 6.47 -7.70 -5.41
C VAL A 83 5.05 -7.19 -5.65
N THR A 84 4.07 -7.80 -4.97
CA THR A 84 2.64 -7.50 -5.16
C THR A 84 2.02 -6.71 -4.00
N GLY A 85 2.82 -6.16 -3.09
CA GLY A 85 2.35 -5.44 -1.90
C GLY A 85 3.34 -5.45 -0.74
N GLY A 86 2.94 -4.83 0.38
CA GLY A 86 3.76 -4.70 1.59
C GLY A 86 4.31 -3.28 1.79
N LEU A 87 5.49 -3.17 2.40
CA LEU A 87 6.22 -1.91 2.58
C LEU A 87 7.27 -1.74 1.49
N ILE A 88 7.10 -0.71 0.67
CA ILE A 88 8.06 -0.27 -0.34
C ILE A 88 8.81 0.95 0.21
N VAL A 89 10.14 0.96 0.08
CA VAL A 89 10.98 2.09 0.41
C VAL A 89 11.62 2.62 -0.86
N HIS A 90 11.48 3.93 -1.10
CA HIS A 90 12.06 4.60 -2.26
C HIS A 90 13.15 5.58 -1.79
N VAL A 91 14.41 5.21 -1.98
CA VAL A 91 15.58 5.98 -1.55
C VAL A 91 16.06 6.90 -2.66
N GLY A 92 16.12 8.20 -2.38
CA GLY A 92 16.35 9.25 -3.38
C GLY A 92 15.08 9.55 -4.16
N CYS A 93 13.96 9.71 -3.45
CA CYS A 93 12.64 9.71 -4.10
C CYS A 93 12.30 10.97 -4.92
N GLY A 94 13.17 11.99 -4.91
CA GLY A 94 12.99 13.19 -5.70
C GLY A 94 11.70 13.93 -5.36
N ASP A 95 10.92 14.28 -6.38
CA ASP A 95 9.64 14.99 -6.24
C ASP A 95 8.45 14.09 -5.87
N GLY A 96 8.69 12.80 -5.60
CA GLY A 96 7.68 11.86 -5.14
C GLY A 96 6.72 11.32 -6.21
N ARG A 97 6.87 11.67 -7.49
CA ARG A 97 5.98 11.15 -8.56
C ARG A 97 6.08 9.64 -8.74
N LEU A 98 7.30 9.10 -8.81
CA LEU A 98 7.51 7.64 -8.87
C LEU A 98 7.02 6.96 -7.58
N THR A 99 7.21 7.59 -6.42
CA THR A 99 6.70 7.08 -5.13
C THR A 99 5.17 6.91 -5.13
N LEU A 100 4.44 7.87 -5.71
CA LEU A 100 3.00 7.78 -5.89
C LEU A 100 2.62 6.68 -6.89
N ALA A 101 3.32 6.59 -8.01
CA ALA A 101 3.08 5.57 -9.02
C ALA A 101 3.28 4.14 -8.47
N LEU A 102 4.31 3.92 -7.65
CA LEU A 102 4.55 2.65 -6.95
C LEU A 102 3.37 2.27 -6.03
N HIS A 103 2.80 3.25 -5.32
CA HIS A 103 1.61 3.03 -4.50
C HIS A 103 0.40 2.65 -5.35
N ASP A 104 0.13 3.38 -6.43
CA ASP A 104 -1.07 3.18 -7.23
C ASP A 104 -1.09 1.83 -7.95
N ALA A 105 0.08 1.33 -8.37
CA ALA A 105 0.20 0.06 -9.08
C ALA A 105 -0.19 -1.17 -8.23
N VAL A 106 0.18 -1.20 -6.93
CA VAL A 106 -0.03 -2.39 -6.07
C VAL A 106 -0.75 -2.10 -4.74
N ARG A 107 -1.20 -0.86 -4.52
CA ARG A 107 -1.86 -0.40 -3.28
C ARG A 107 -1.07 -0.72 -2.01
N SER A 108 0.25 -0.54 -2.06
CA SER A 108 1.19 -0.78 -0.97
C SER A 108 1.39 0.43 -0.06
N LEU A 109 2.01 0.23 1.11
CA LEU A 109 2.58 1.35 1.86
C LEU A 109 3.92 1.73 1.21
N VAL A 110 4.11 3.02 0.92
CA VAL A 110 5.33 3.51 0.28
C VAL A 110 5.94 4.64 1.09
N HIS A 111 7.20 4.47 1.49
CA HIS A 111 7.95 5.50 2.20
C HIS A 111 9.13 5.97 1.36
N GLY A 112 9.09 7.24 0.94
CA GLY A 112 10.20 7.90 0.27
C GLY A 112 11.20 8.47 1.28
N LEU A 113 12.49 8.31 0.99
CA LEU A 113 13.58 8.92 1.73
C LEU A 113 14.33 9.86 0.80
N GLU A 114 14.47 11.11 1.20
CA GLU A 114 15.19 12.11 0.42
C GLU A 114 16.07 12.96 1.34
N THR A 115 17.19 13.43 0.81
CA THR A 115 18.20 14.19 1.54
C THR A 115 18.11 15.71 1.31
N ASP A 116 17.51 16.11 0.18
CA ASP A 116 17.27 17.51 -0.13
C ASP A 116 15.92 17.97 0.45
N GLU A 117 15.96 18.96 1.33
CA GLU A 117 14.76 19.49 1.98
C GLU A 117 13.75 20.11 1.00
N GLY A 118 14.23 20.69 -0.10
CA GLY A 118 13.40 21.26 -1.16
C GLY A 118 12.62 20.18 -1.90
N LEU A 119 13.27 19.07 -2.24
CA LEU A 119 12.63 17.91 -2.85
C LEU A 119 11.65 17.23 -1.89
N VAL A 120 12.00 17.08 -0.60
CA VAL A 120 11.06 16.58 0.43
C VAL A 120 9.80 17.43 0.48
N ARG A 121 9.93 18.77 0.46
CA ARG A 121 8.78 19.68 0.47
C ARG A 121 7.90 19.48 -0.76
N LYS A 122 8.49 19.49 -1.95
CA LYS A 122 7.77 19.26 -3.22
C LYS A 122 7.07 17.90 -3.24
N ALA A 123 7.74 16.84 -2.79
CA ALA A 123 7.17 15.50 -2.74
C ALA A 123 5.97 15.43 -1.80
N ARG A 124 6.06 16.06 -0.62
CA ARG A 124 4.94 16.13 0.33
C ARG A 124 3.77 16.92 -0.24
N GLU A 125 4.02 18.02 -0.94
CA GLU A 125 2.98 18.80 -1.63
C GLU A 125 2.26 17.96 -2.71
N HIS A 126 3.03 17.25 -3.55
CA HIS A 126 2.46 16.35 -4.57
C HIS A 126 1.61 15.23 -3.93
N ILE A 127 2.12 14.58 -2.88
CA ILE A 127 1.39 13.49 -2.19
C ILE A 127 0.11 14.00 -1.52
N GLN A 128 0.16 15.19 -0.92
CA GLN A 128 -1.02 15.81 -0.31
C GLN A 128 -2.05 16.22 -1.37
N ALA A 129 -1.62 16.79 -2.49
CA ALA A 129 -2.50 17.14 -3.61
C ALA A 129 -3.20 15.90 -4.19
N ALA A 130 -2.53 14.74 -4.18
CA ALA A 130 -3.12 13.45 -4.57
C ALA A 130 -4.06 12.84 -3.51
N GLY A 131 -4.14 13.41 -2.30
CA GLY A 131 -4.94 12.86 -1.20
C GLY A 131 -4.42 11.54 -0.62
N LEU A 132 -3.15 11.21 -0.88
CA LEU A 132 -2.53 9.93 -0.53
C LEU A 132 -1.55 10.02 0.65
N TYR A 133 -1.56 11.13 1.39
CA TYR A 133 -0.72 11.30 2.57
C TYR A 133 -1.12 10.30 3.67
N GLY A 134 -0.16 9.48 4.11
CA GLY A 134 -0.37 8.38 5.06
C GLY A 134 0.04 7.04 4.44
N PRO A 135 -0.68 6.51 3.45
CA PRO A 135 -0.23 5.37 2.65
C PRO A 135 1.07 5.65 1.88
N VAL A 136 1.24 6.90 1.45
CA VAL A 136 2.48 7.42 0.87
C VAL A 136 3.00 8.52 1.79
N SER A 137 4.27 8.43 2.16
CA SER A 137 4.94 9.45 2.98
C SER A 137 6.36 9.67 2.49
N VAL A 138 6.93 10.84 2.84
CA VAL A 138 8.33 11.16 2.55
C VAL A 138 8.98 11.78 3.78
N GLU A 139 10.17 11.31 4.11
CA GLU A 139 10.99 11.76 5.23
C GLU A 139 12.32 12.34 4.73
N LEU A 140 12.78 13.41 5.40
CA LEU A 140 14.13 13.92 5.25
C LEU A 140 15.10 12.97 5.95
N TRP A 141 16.06 12.44 5.21
CA TRP A 141 17.02 11.45 5.67
C TRP A 141 18.44 11.89 5.31
N SER A 142 19.40 11.66 6.20
CA SER A 142 20.78 12.17 6.03
C SER A 142 21.70 11.26 5.22
N GLY A 143 21.25 10.07 4.82
CA GLY A 143 22.11 9.07 4.19
C GLY A 143 22.65 8.03 5.18
N GLY A 144 23.35 7.02 4.64
CA GLY A 144 23.99 5.97 5.41
C GLY A 144 23.00 4.94 5.94
N ARG A 145 22.57 5.10 7.19
CA ARG A 145 21.73 4.12 7.89
C ARG A 145 20.25 4.42 7.65
N LEU A 146 19.51 3.42 7.18
CA LEU A 146 18.07 3.54 6.93
C LEU A 146 17.28 3.53 8.25
N PRO A 147 16.21 4.33 8.38
CA PRO A 147 15.43 4.50 9.61
C PRO A 147 14.48 3.32 9.90
N TYR A 148 14.92 2.09 9.61
CA TYR A 148 14.12 0.88 9.79
C TYR A 148 14.83 -0.16 10.66
N ALA A 149 14.01 -0.94 11.37
CA ALA A 149 14.44 -2.19 11.96
C ALA A 149 14.94 -3.17 10.86
N GLU A 150 15.69 -4.18 11.26
CA GLU A 150 16.02 -5.29 10.35
C GLU A 150 14.75 -6.05 9.94
N ASN A 151 14.73 -6.61 8.72
CA ASN A 151 13.60 -7.42 8.22
C ASN A 151 12.25 -6.68 8.23
N LEU A 152 12.16 -5.50 7.63
CA LEU A 152 10.92 -4.71 7.57
C LEU A 152 10.47 -4.38 6.15
N VAL A 153 11.38 -4.23 5.19
CA VAL A 153 11.10 -3.70 3.85
C VAL A 153 10.89 -4.84 2.84
N ASN A 154 9.77 -4.83 2.11
CA ASN A 154 9.48 -5.82 1.06
C ASN A 154 10.23 -5.52 -0.24
N LEU A 155 10.23 -4.24 -0.64
CA LEU A 155 10.92 -3.73 -1.81
C LEU A 155 11.68 -2.44 -1.46
N ALA A 156 12.98 -2.41 -1.75
CA ALA A 156 13.77 -1.19 -1.71
C ALA A 156 14.10 -0.75 -3.15
N VAL A 157 13.60 0.42 -3.56
CA VAL A 157 14.00 1.09 -4.80
C VAL A 157 15.04 2.14 -4.44
N VAL A 158 16.26 2.01 -4.96
CA VAL A 158 17.39 2.87 -4.59
C VAL A 158 17.90 3.61 -5.82
N GLU A 159 17.48 4.87 -5.99
CA GLU A 159 17.92 5.74 -7.08
C GLU A 159 19.33 6.29 -6.86
N SER A 160 19.70 6.49 -5.59
CA SER A 160 20.99 7.06 -5.20
C SER A 160 21.88 6.02 -4.52
N PRO A 161 22.54 5.10 -5.27
CA PRO A 161 23.29 3.97 -4.71
C PRO A 161 24.45 4.39 -3.79
N ARG A 162 25.00 5.59 -3.97
CA ARG A 162 26.11 6.09 -3.11
C ARG A 162 25.66 6.50 -1.71
N ARG A 163 24.34 6.60 -1.46
CA ARG A 163 23.80 7.07 -0.18
C ARG A 163 23.54 5.95 0.83
N VAL A 164 23.52 4.69 0.41
CA VAL A 164 23.27 3.52 1.28
C VAL A 164 24.05 2.32 0.77
N THR A 165 24.62 1.52 1.68
CA THR A 165 25.38 0.33 1.29
C THR A 165 24.47 -0.87 1.04
N ASP A 166 24.90 -1.80 0.19
CA ASP A 166 24.20 -3.07 -0.04
C ASP A 166 23.94 -3.83 1.27
N ALA A 167 24.89 -3.80 2.21
CA ALA A 167 24.74 -4.45 3.52
C ALA A 167 23.59 -3.84 4.34
N GLU A 168 23.45 -2.52 4.31
CA GLU A 168 22.37 -1.81 5.00
C GLU A 168 21.01 -2.06 4.34
N VAL A 169 20.95 -2.09 3.00
CA VAL A 169 19.75 -2.49 2.27
C VAL A 169 19.36 -3.93 2.64
N MET A 170 20.30 -4.87 2.61
CA MET A 170 20.06 -6.26 2.97
C MET A 170 19.65 -6.43 4.44
N ARG A 171 20.10 -5.56 5.36
CA ARG A 171 19.65 -5.54 6.75
C ARG A 171 18.16 -5.28 6.85
N VAL A 172 17.67 -4.24 6.16
CA VAL A 172 16.26 -3.81 6.27
C VAL A 172 15.30 -4.67 5.46
N LEU A 173 15.75 -5.34 4.40
CA LEU A 173 14.88 -6.22 3.61
C LEU A 173 14.33 -7.37 4.47
N VAL A 174 13.05 -7.70 4.28
CA VAL A 174 12.45 -8.94 4.80
C VAL A 174 13.08 -10.16 4.13
N PRO A 175 13.10 -11.35 4.75
CA PRO A 175 13.43 -12.59 4.06
C PRO A 175 12.55 -12.80 2.82
N GLY A 176 13.17 -12.95 1.65
CA GLY A 176 12.53 -12.99 0.34
C GLY A 176 12.29 -11.61 -0.30
N GLY A 177 12.60 -10.52 0.41
CA GLY A 177 12.48 -9.16 -0.10
C GLY A 177 13.54 -8.83 -1.15
N VAL A 178 13.25 -7.80 -1.95
CA VAL A 178 14.04 -7.42 -3.13
C VAL A 178 14.52 -5.98 -3.00
N ALA A 179 15.73 -5.70 -3.46
CA ALA A 179 16.15 -4.35 -3.78
C ALA A 179 16.42 -4.21 -5.27
N LEU A 180 15.99 -3.09 -5.85
CA LEU A 180 16.38 -2.64 -7.16
C LEU A 180 17.21 -1.37 -6.97
N ILE A 181 18.49 -1.45 -7.33
CA ILE A 181 19.46 -0.37 -7.14
C ILE A 181 19.85 0.17 -8.50
N ARG A 182 19.66 1.48 -8.71
CA ARG A 182 19.93 2.16 -9.97
C ARG A 182 21.42 2.05 -10.31
N GLN A 183 21.69 1.70 -11.56
CA GLN A 183 23.00 1.71 -12.20
C GLN A 183 22.94 2.50 -13.51
N ASN A 184 24.10 2.77 -14.12
CA ASN A 184 24.19 3.56 -15.35
C ASN A 184 23.27 3.01 -16.47
N ASP A 185 23.17 1.68 -16.59
CA ASP A 185 22.44 1.01 -17.66
C ASP A 185 21.27 0.14 -17.14
N GLY A 186 20.64 0.52 -16.03
CA GLY A 186 19.42 -0.14 -15.53
C GLY A 186 19.42 -0.40 -14.03
N TRP A 187 18.93 -1.58 -13.62
CA TRP A 187 18.73 -1.95 -12.22
C TRP A 187 19.56 -3.16 -11.81
N LYS A 188 20.36 -3.02 -10.75
CA LYS A 188 20.94 -4.16 -10.02
C LYS A 188 19.90 -4.71 -9.06
N LYS A 189 19.50 -5.96 -9.28
CA LYS A 189 18.60 -6.70 -8.39
C LYS A 189 19.37 -7.42 -7.29
N LEU A 190 19.00 -7.17 -6.03
CA LEU A 190 19.42 -7.96 -4.88
C LEU A 190 18.20 -8.65 -4.25
N VAL A 191 18.39 -9.88 -3.78
CA VAL A 191 17.32 -10.65 -3.11
C VAL A 191 17.84 -11.16 -1.78
N LYS A 192 17.13 -10.87 -0.70
CA LYS A 192 17.46 -11.42 0.62
C LYS A 192 16.98 -12.87 0.70
N GLN A 193 17.92 -13.80 0.74
CA GLN A 193 17.59 -15.21 0.87
C GLN A 193 16.87 -15.49 2.19
N ARG A 194 15.83 -16.32 2.12
CA ARG A 194 15.12 -16.80 3.31
C ARG A 194 15.93 -17.93 3.93
N SER A 195 16.22 -17.85 5.23
CA SER A 195 16.84 -18.96 5.95
C SER A 195 15.84 -20.10 6.17
N GLY A 196 16.32 -21.34 6.09
CA GLY A 196 15.54 -22.53 6.46
C GLY A 196 15.34 -22.70 7.98
N GLU A 197 15.89 -21.78 8.77
CA GLU A 197 15.81 -21.77 10.23
C GLU A 197 14.51 -21.20 10.78
N LEU A 198 13.71 -20.55 9.92
CA LEU A 198 12.38 -20.03 10.25
C LEU A 198 11.32 -20.94 9.61
N GLY A 199 10.63 -21.70 10.45
CA GLY A 199 9.54 -22.57 10.11
C GLY A 199 8.29 -21.83 9.65
N GLN A 200 7.23 -22.61 9.45
CA GLN A 200 5.89 -22.14 9.13
C GLN A 200 4.92 -22.70 10.16
N TRP A 201 3.83 -21.99 10.43
CA TRP A 201 2.77 -22.42 11.32
C TRP A 201 1.47 -22.48 10.51
N THR A 202 1.29 -23.55 9.74
CA THR A 202 0.25 -23.62 8.70
C THR A 202 -1.14 -24.02 9.22
N HIS A 203 -1.20 -24.65 10.38
CA HIS A 203 -2.43 -25.16 11.01
C HIS A 203 -2.61 -24.60 12.42
N PHE A 204 -3.78 -24.86 13.02
CA PHE A 204 -4.09 -24.40 14.38
C PHE A 204 -3.02 -24.83 15.40
N LEU A 205 -2.60 -26.10 15.36
CA LEU A 205 -1.47 -26.63 16.13
C LEU A 205 -0.28 -26.92 15.22
N HIS A 206 0.24 -25.85 14.61
CA HIS A 206 1.45 -25.80 13.76
C HIS A 206 1.34 -26.52 12.41
N GLY A 207 1.19 -27.84 12.41
CA GLY A 207 1.25 -28.69 11.22
C GLY A 207 0.07 -29.67 11.10
N PRO A 208 0.03 -30.47 10.02
CA PRO A 208 -0.99 -31.50 9.83
C PRO A 208 -0.88 -32.65 10.85
N ASP A 209 0.26 -32.76 11.54
CA ASP A 209 0.52 -33.68 12.64
C ASP A 209 -0.08 -33.21 13.98
N ASN A 210 -0.65 -31.99 14.02
CA ASN A 210 -1.31 -31.40 15.18
C ASN A 210 -0.39 -31.25 16.41
N ASN A 211 0.92 -31.11 16.17
CA ASN A 211 1.94 -30.97 17.21
C ASN A 211 2.32 -29.50 17.39
N ALA A 212 1.98 -28.92 18.55
CA ALA A 212 2.11 -27.48 18.84
C ALA A 212 3.57 -27.00 19.08
N VAL A 213 4.53 -27.46 18.28
CA VAL A 213 5.95 -27.12 18.40
C VAL A 213 6.51 -26.75 17.02
N ALA A 214 7.08 -25.55 16.92
CA ALA A 214 7.74 -25.08 15.69
C ALA A 214 9.17 -25.61 15.57
N HIS A 215 9.66 -25.76 14.32
CA HIS A 215 11.05 -26.11 14.02
C HIS A 215 11.99 -24.89 13.95
N ASP A 216 11.61 -23.78 14.57
CA ASP A 216 12.37 -22.54 14.54
C ASP A 216 13.71 -22.69 15.27
N ARG A 217 14.81 -22.36 14.60
CA ARG A 217 16.16 -22.35 15.20
C ARG A 217 16.61 -20.96 15.60
N ARG A 218 15.93 -19.93 15.08
CA ARG A 218 16.20 -18.52 15.37
C ARG A 218 15.22 -17.97 16.42
N VAL A 219 15.22 -18.60 17.59
CA VAL A 219 14.40 -18.22 18.74
C VAL A 219 15.25 -17.63 19.86
N GLY A 220 14.69 -16.70 20.63
CA GLY A 220 15.33 -16.09 21.78
C GLY A 220 14.43 -15.07 22.46
N PRO A 221 14.83 -14.53 23.62
CA PRO A 221 14.04 -13.53 24.34
C PRO A 221 13.72 -12.31 23.46
N PRO A 222 12.45 -11.85 23.41
CA PRO A 222 12.10 -10.62 22.70
C PRO A 222 12.87 -9.42 23.26
N ARG A 223 13.59 -8.69 22.40
CA ARG A 223 14.40 -7.51 22.82
C ARG A 223 13.78 -6.17 22.46
N ARG A 224 12.87 -6.17 21.49
CA ARG A 224 12.23 -4.97 20.95
C ARG A 224 10.91 -5.35 20.28
N LEU A 225 10.01 -4.38 20.21
CA LEU A 225 8.82 -4.48 19.35
C LEU A 225 9.26 -4.38 17.89
N GLN A 226 8.88 -5.36 17.06
CA GLN A 226 9.18 -5.34 15.63
C GLN A 226 8.14 -4.50 14.87
N TRP A 227 6.85 -4.74 15.13
CA TRP A 227 5.74 -3.96 14.58
C TRP A 227 4.49 -4.13 15.45
N LEU A 228 3.55 -3.19 15.32
CA LEU A 228 2.22 -3.24 15.93
C LEU A 228 1.19 -2.92 14.84
N ALA A 229 0.09 -3.68 14.79
CA ALA A 229 -0.94 -3.52 13.78
C ALA A 229 -2.35 -3.47 14.40
N ALA A 230 -3.30 -2.96 13.62
CA ALA A 230 -4.71 -2.92 13.99
C ALA A 230 -5.37 -4.32 14.00
N PRO A 231 -6.46 -4.52 14.75
CA PRO A 231 -7.10 -3.56 15.66
C PRO A 231 -6.32 -3.37 16.97
N ARG A 232 -6.26 -2.13 17.47
CA ARG A 232 -5.55 -1.80 18.73
C ARG A 232 -6.36 -2.14 19.99
N PHE A 233 -7.68 -2.21 19.83
CA PHE A 233 -8.63 -2.56 20.87
C PHE A 233 -9.46 -3.74 20.37
N ALA A 234 -9.67 -4.71 21.25
CA ALA A 234 -10.40 -5.93 20.97
C ALA A 234 -11.59 -6.05 21.92
N ARG A 235 -12.49 -6.98 21.62
CA ARG A 235 -13.59 -7.37 22.51
C ARG A 235 -13.02 -8.12 23.73
N SER A 236 -13.82 -8.22 24.81
CA SER A 236 -13.45 -8.99 26.00
C SER A 236 -13.00 -10.41 25.62
N HIS A 237 -11.96 -10.90 26.29
CA HIS A 237 -11.42 -12.25 26.14
C HIS A 237 -12.05 -13.26 27.11
N GLU A 238 -13.13 -12.88 27.80
CA GLU A 238 -13.95 -13.80 28.61
C GLU A 238 -14.65 -14.86 27.75
N HIS A 239 -15.03 -14.49 26.53
CA HIS A 239 -15.46 -15.42 25.48
C HIS A 239 -14.39 -15.49 24.39
N LEU A 240 -14.74 -16.06 23.23
CA LEU A 240 -13.87 -16.15 22.07
C LEU A 240 -13.16 -14.82 21.77
N ALA A 241 -11.84 -14.82 21.89
CA ALA A 241 -11.00 -13.66 21.66
C ALA A 241 -11.19 -13.10 20.24
N SER A 242 -11.07 -11.78 20.09
CA SER A 242 -11.23 -11.14 18.78
C SER A 242 -10.24 -11.66 17.74
N VAL A 243 -9.03 -12.06 18.15
CA VAL A 243 -8.12 -12.83 17.30
C VAL A 243 -8.22 -14.28 17.74
N SER A 244 -8.94 -15.11 16.98
CA SER A 244 -9.23 -16.49 17.40
C SER A 244 -8.21 -17.50 16.92
N VAL A 245 -7.63 -17.28 15.74
CA VAL A 245 -6.67 -18.15 15.08
C VAL A 245 -5.66 -17.30 14.35
N VAL A 246 -4.39 -17.68 14.41
CA VAL A 246 -3.31 -17.13 13.62
C VAL A 246 -2.47 -18.26 13.05
N VAL A 247 -2.21 -18.22 11.75
CA VAL A 247 -1.30 -19.14 11.04
C VAL A 247 -0.30 -18.32 10.23
N SER A 248 0.90 -18.85 10.02
CA SER A 248 1.96 -18.23 9.25
C SER A 248 2.42 -19.14 8.11
N ALA A 249 2.44 -18.62 6.89
CA ALA A 249 2.90 -19.36 5.73
C ALA A 249 3.47 -18.42 4.66
N GLY A 250 4.57 -18.80 4.02
CA GLY A 250 5.16 -18.02 2.93
C GLY A 250 5.51 -16.56 3.28
N GLY A 251 5.86 -16.27 4.54
CA GLY A 251 6.16 -14.91 4.99
C GLY A 251 4.92 -14.04 5.25
N ARG A 252 3.73 -14.64 5.28
CA ARG A 252 2.45 -13.97 5.57
C ARG A 252 1.84 -14.52 6.84
N LEU A 253 1.09 -13.67 7.55
CA LEU A 253 0.22 -14.04 8.66
C LEU A 253 -1.22 -14.01 8.19
N PHE A 254 -1.96 -15.09 8.48
CA PHE A 254 -3.39 -15.17 8.26
C PHE A 254 -4.07 -15.31 9.60
N ALA A 255 -5.03 -14.42 9.87
CA ALA A 255 -5.76 -14.40 11.12
C ALA A 255 -7.27 -14.34 10.89
N ILE A 256 -8.02 -14.99 11.78
CA ILE A 256 -9.46 -14.75 11.90
C ILE A 256 -9.66 -13.69 12.98
N VAL A 257 -10.27 -12.56 12.58
CA VAL A 257 -10.42 -11.38 13.42
C VAL A 257 -11.89 -10.96 13.50
N ASP A 258 -12.40 -10.79 14.72
CA ASP A 258 -13.67 -10.09 14.98
C ASP A 258 -13.44 -8.57 15.01
N GLU A 259 -13.91 -7.86 13.98
CA GLU A 259 -13.92 -6.39 13.96
C GLU A 259 -15.29 -5.83 14.41
N GLY A 260 -16.04 -6.61 15.19
CA GLY A 260 -17.30 -6.19 15.81
C GLY A 260 -17.10 -5.09 16.86
N PRO A 261 -18.19 -4.43 17.30
CA PRO A 261 -18.12 -3.38 18.31
C PRO A 261 -17.46 -3.88 19.60
N THR A 262 -16.56 -3.07 20.17
CA THR A 262 -15.73 -3.44 21.34
C THR A 262 -16.44 -3.20 22.67
N GLU A 263 -17.57 -2.50 22.67
CA GLU A 263 -18.31 -2.07 23.87
C GLU A 263 -18.98 -3.24 24.60
N SER A 264 -19.33 -4.32 23.89
CA SER A 264 -19.95 -5.50 24.48
C SER A 264 -19.80 -6.73 23.58
N VAL A 265 -19.53 -7.89 24.17
CA VAL A 265 -19.52 -9.21 23.52
C VAL A 265 -20.91 -9.63 23.00
N LEU A 266 -21.99 -9.06 23.54
CA LEU A 266 -23.36 -9.37 23.14
C LEU A 266 -23.69 -8.85 21.72
N LEU A 267 -23.04 -7.76 21.30
CA LEU A 267 -23.24 -7.16 19.99
C LEU A 267 -22.78 -8.10 18.84
N PRO A 268 -23.34 -8.01 17.63
CA PRO A 268 -22.96 -8.92 16.54
C PRO A 268 -21.47 -8.83 16.17
N SER A 269 -20.85 -9.99 15.95
CA SER A 269 -19.48 -10.09 15.41
C SER A 269 -19.41 -9.65 13.95
N LYS A 270 -18.23 -9.16 13.55
CA LYS A 270 -17.87 -8.86 12.17
C LYS A 270 -16.59 -9.61 11.81
N TRP A 271 -16.74 -10.90 11.53
CA TRP A 271 -15.63 -11.79 11.23
C TRP A 271 -14.92 -11.44 9.92
N ARG A 272 -13.59 -11.41 9.98
CA ARG A 272 -12.68 -11.17 8.86
C ARG A 272 -11.61 -12.25 8.80
N LEU A 273 -11.31 -12.73 7.59
CA LEU A 273 -10.02 -13.34 7.29
C LEU A 273 -9.06 -12.21 6.89
N VAL A 274 -7.99 -12.04 7.65
CA VAL A 274 -7.03 -10.95 7.50
C VAL A 274 -5.68 -11.53 7.11
N ALA A 275 -5.09 -11.02 6.03
CA ALA A 275 -3.73 -11.35 5.62
C ALA A 275 -2.80 -10.15 5.83
N ARG A 276 -1.70 -10.39 6.53
CA ARG A 276 -0.63 -9.41 6.77
C ARG A 276 0.70 -9.98 6.31
N ASP A 277 1.64 -9.08 6.01
CA ASP A 277 3.04 -9.47 5.95
C ASP A 277 3.53 -9.81 7.38
N ALA A 278 4.24 -10.93 7.52
CA ALA A 278 4.66 -11.43 8.84
C ALA A 278 5.81 -10.63 9.46
N PHE A 279 6.58 -9.92 8.65
CA PHE A 279 7.81 -9.25 9.07
C PHE A 279 7.62 -7.77 9.40
N ASN A 280 6.57 -7.14 8.87
CA ASN A 280 6.24 -5.73 9.15
C ASN A 280 4.79 -5.46 9.55
N GLY A 281 3.91 -6.48 9.50
CA GLY A 281 2.52 -6.35 9.92
C GLY A 281 1.63 -5.56 8.96
N VAL A 282 2.12 -5.13 7.81
CA VAL A 282 1.35 -4.39 6.80
C VAL A 282 0.15 -5.22 6.35
N LEU A 283 -1.02 -4.59 6.30
CA LEU A 283 -2.23 -5.24 5.80
C LEU A 283 -2.10 -5.45 4.30
N LEU A 284 -2.15 -6.71 3.85
CA LEU A 284 -2.15 -7.04 2.43
C LEU A 284 -3.58 -7.05 1.88
N TRP A 285 -4.48 -7.73 2.60
CA TRP A 285 -5.91 -7.74 2.29
C TRP A 285 -6.71 -8.25 3.48
N LYS A 286 -8.02 -8.00 3.45
CA LYS A 286 -8.97 -8.64 4.37
C LYS A 286 -10.27 -8.97 3.66
N ARG A 287 -10.88 -10.10 4.02
CA ARG A 287 -12.15 -10.59 3.44
C ARG A 287 -13.17 -10.79 4.55
N SER A 288 -14.42 -10.35 4.33
CA SER A 288 -15.53 -10.70 5.23
C SER A 288 -15.80 -12.19 5.15
N ILE A 289 -16.01 -12.83 6.29
CA ILE A 289 -16.53 -14.19 6.37
C ILE A 289 -17.84 -14.17 7.15
N ARG A 290 -18.86 -14.87 6.63
CA ARG A 290 -20.22 -14.80 7.20
C ARG A 290 -20.33 -15.54 8.53
N ARG A 291 -19.65 -16.68 8.63
CA ARG A 291 -19.69 -17.57 9.78
C ARG A 291 -18.26 -17.98 10.10
N TRP A 292 -17.93 -17.93 11.39
CA TRP A 292 -16.72 -18.51 11.94
C TRP A 292 -17.13 -19.30 13.18
N GLU A 293 -17.38 -18.60 14.28
CA GLU A 293 -17.80 -19.18 15.55
C GLU A 293 -18.81 -18.29 16.28
N SER A 294 -19.45 -18.86 17.31
CA SER A 294 -20.27 -18.07 18.22
C SER A 294 -19.39 -17.12 19.04
N ARG A 295 -19.78 -15.84 19.06
CA ARG A 295 -19.15 -14.81 19.90
C ARG A 295 -19.35 -15.01 21.40
N LEU A 296 -20.28 -15.89 21.76
CA LEU A 296 -20.58 -16.28 23.15
C LEU A 296 -19.98 -17.64 23.49
N ARG A 297 -19.13 -18.20 22.62
CA ARG A 297 -18.35 -19.40 22.94
C ARG A 297 -17.41 -19.05 24.09
N GLY A 298 -17.61 -19.70 25.23
CA GLY A 298 -16.75 -19.70 26.41
C GLY A 298 -16.41 -21.13 26.78
#